data_AF-A0A4P9XSC0-F1
#
_entry.id   AF-A0A4P9XSC0-F1
#
_cell.length_a   1.000
_cell.length_b   1.000
_cell.length_c   1.000
_cell.angle_alpha   90.00
_cell.angle_beta   90.00
_cell.angle_gamma   90.00
#
_symmetry.space_group_name_H-M   'P 1'
#
loop_
_entity.id
_entity.type
_entity.pdbx_description
1 polymer ?
#
loop_
_entity_poly.entity_id
_entity_poly.type
_entity_poly.pdbx_seq_one_letter_code
_entity_poly.pdbx_strand_id
1 'polypeptide(L)'
;MHDLTYRHGFIEAAGNFQQDNFGRGGLGNDPIVINFLEGMPYARAEFVHAPDGERPQLNIRSPSGISARNHLALNNDVLVHEYIHGLVGRLVGGPLINICMAYPETAAISEGAGDFVALLVRMRATTVRSARLSFGSREHAGSLRSYPYSADMSVNPTRYDLLNNKAWRHPHKMGEVWASVLLDMYWNLVDKLGFDTNLYSARVERGNTLALKLLIASLQLMPCNASLTQARNALLEAERQLTLGAHQCELWKAFAKRGLGVAARGGDANVVADGSVPQECMRK
;
A
#
# COMPACT_ATOMS: atom_id res chain seq x y z
N MET A 1 3.06 -12.27 -7.12
CA MET A 1 2.58 -11.54 -5.94
C MET A 1 2.39 -12.45 -4.74
N HIS A 2 1.59 -13.52 -4.85
CA HIS A 2 1.44 -14.55 -3.82
C HIS A 2 2.75 -14.90 -3.10
N ASP A 3 3.73 -15.46 -3.81
CA ASP A 3 4.98 -15.93 -3.20
C ASP A 3 5.79 -14.81 -2.53
N LEU A 4 5.74 -13.61 -3.11
CA LEU A 4 6.43 -12.45 -2.55
C LEU A 4 5.79 -12.06 -1.20
N THR A 5 4.47 -11.90 -1.15
CA THR A 5 3.77 -11.51 0.07
C THR A 5 3.79 -12.62 1.11
N TYR A 6 3.81 -13.89 0.69
CA TYR A 6 4.01 -15.04 1.56
C TYR A 6 5.32 -14.96 2.34
N ARG A 7 6.43 -14.66 1.65
CA ARG A 7 7.75 -14.45 2.30
C ARG A 7 7.75 -13.31 3.32
N HIS A 8 6.85 -12.35 3.18
CA HIS A 8 6.73 -11.18 4.06
C HIS A 8 5.63 -11.32 5.13
N GLY A 9 4.99 -12.49 5.25
CA GLY A 9 4.07 -12.80 6.35
C GLY A 9 2.59 -12.86 5.97
N PHE A 10 2.23 -12.73 4.69
CA PHE A 10 0.87 -13.03 4.22
C PHE A 10 0.75 -14.52 3.89
N ILE A 11 0.68 -15.32 4.95
CA ILE A 11 0.66 -16.79 4.94
C ILE A 11 -0.76 -17.33 5.17
N GLU A 12 -0.91 -18.65 5.23
CA GLU A 12 -2.17 -19.38 5.48
C GLU A 12 -2.97 -18.80 6.64
N ALA A 13 -2.38 -18.73 7.82
CA ALA A 13 -3.04 -18.27 9.04
C ALA A 13 -3.43 -16.77 8.98
N ALA A 14 -2.83 -16.01 8.07
CA ALA A 14 -3.17 -14.62 7.81
C ALA A 14 -4.25 -14.47 6.70
N GLY A 15 -4.78 -15.58 6.19
CA GLY A 15 -5.79 -15.63 5.14
C GLY A 15 -5.25 -15.25 3.77
N ASN A 16 -4.14 -15.86 3.35
CA ASN A 16 -3.68 -15.75 1.97
C ASN A 16 -4.60 -16.48 0.99
N PHE A 17 -4.40 -16.25 -0.31
CA PHE A 17 -5.26 -16.82 -1.36
C PHE A 17 -4.67 -18.11 -1.90
N GLN A 18 -5.21 -19.27 -1.52
CA GLN A 18 -4.74 -20.55 -2.06
C GLN A 18 -5.79 -21.67 -2.02
N GLN A 19 -5.60 -22.63 -2.92
CA GLN A 19 -6.53 -23.76 -3.04
C GLN A 19 -6.42 -24.74 -1.87
N ASP A 20 -5.21 -25.03 -1.41
CA ASP A 20 -4.92 -25.94 -0.30
C ASP A 20 -3.87 -25.30 0.61
N ASN A 21 -4.14 -25.24 1.92
CA ASN A 21 -3.27 -24.62 2.93
C ASN A 21 -2.25 -25.62 3.52
N PHE A 22 -2.24 -26.88 3.07
CA PHE A 22 -1.32 -27.92 3.53
C PHE A 22 -1.34 -28.13 5.06
N GLY A 23 -2.48 -27.87 5.69
CA GLY A 23 -2.64 -27.95 7.15
C GLY A 23 -1.92 -26.87 7.96
N ARG A 24 -1.50 -25.74 7.36
CA ARG A 24 -0.73 -24.67 8.05
C ARG A 24 -1.60 -23.55 8.64
N GLY A 25 -2.91 -23.75 8.73
CA GLY A 25 -3.87 -22.78 9.27
C GLY A 25 -4.73 -22.12 8.18
N GLY A 26 -5.54 -21.13 8.57
CA GLY A 26 -6.47 -20.43 7.67
C GLY A 26 -7.55 -21.34 7.04
N LEU A 27 -8.31 -20.76 6.12
CA LEU A 27 -9.33 -21.46 5.33
C LEU A 27 -8.93 -21.48 3.84
N GLY A 28 -8.65 -22.66 3.29
CA GLY A 28 -8.30 -22.81 1.87
C GLY A 28 -9.52 -22.77 0.95
N ASN A 29 -9.35 -23.20 -0.31
CA ASN A 29 -10.33 -23.15 -1.41
C ASN A 29 -10.64 -21.75 -1.95
N ASP A 30 -9.76 -20.78 -1.71
CA ASP A 30 -9.99 -19.37 -1.99
C ASP A 30 -8.95 -18.71 -2.94
N PRO A 31 -8.50 -19.37 -4.02
CA PRO A 31 -7.64 -18.71 -4.99
C PRO A 31 -8.35 -17.51 -5.62
N ILE A 32 -7.59 -16.46 -5.94
CA ILE A 32 -8.11 -15.31 -6.69
C ILE A 32 -8.59 -15.79 -8.07
N VAL A 33 -9.85 -15.53 -8.39
CA VAL A 33 -10.41 -15.75 -9.72
C VAL A 33 -10.18 -14.49 -10.55
N ILE A 34 -9.45 -14.62 -11.66
CA ILE A 34 -9.16 -13.50 -12.56
C ILE A 34 -10.11 -13.55 -13.75
N ASN A 35 -10.93 -12.52 -13.91
CA ASN A 35 -11.92 -12.41 -14.97
C ASN A 35 -11.51 -11.34 -15.98
N PHE A 36 -11.61 -11.66 -17.27
CA PHE A 36 -11.47 -10.70 -18.38
C PHE A 36 -12.85 -10.44 -18.97
N LEU A 37 -13.32 -9.20 -18.89
CA LEU A 37 -14.70 -8.82 -19.19
C LEU A 37 -14.71 -7.70 -20.23
N GLU A 38 -15.25 -7.96 -21.41
CA GLU A 38 -15.35 -6.98 -22.49
C GLU A 38 -16.72 -6.27 -22.52
N GLY A 39 -16.83 -5.21 -23.32
CA GLY A 39 -18.08 -4.49 -23.57
C GLY A 39 -18.33 -3.29 -22.66
N MET A 40 -17.32 -2.83 -21.92
CA MET A 40 -17.43 -1.66 -21.04
C MET A 40 -17.02 -0.37 -21.76
N PRO A 41 -17.60 0.80 -21.42
CA PRO A 41 -17.26 2.07 -22.08
C PRO A 41 -15.80 2.52 -21.83
N TYR A 42 -15.15 1.99 -20.81
CA TYR A 42 -13.76 2.31 -20.45
C TYR A 42 -13.08 1.12 -19.76
N ALA A 43 -11.75 1.10 -19.81
CA ALA A 43 -10.96 0.05 -19.18
C ALA A 43 -10.73 0.32 -17.69
N ARG A 44 -11.08 -0.66 -16.85
CA ARG A 44 -11.06 -0.61 -15.38
C ARG A 44 -10.60 -1.95 -14.82
N ALA A 45 -9.90 -1.94 -13.70
CA ALA A 45 -9.68 -3.12 -12.88
C ALA A 45 -10.37 -2.92 -11.52
N GLU A 46 -10.75 -4.03 -10.89
CA GLU A 46 -11.43 -4.02 -9.59
C GLU A 46 -11.22 -5.36 -8.89
N PHE A 47 -10.78 -5.31 -7.64
CA PHE A 47 -10.73 -6.44 -6.74
C PHE A 47 -11.99 -6.51 -5.86
N VAL A 48 -12.73 -7.61 -5.95
CA VAL A 48 -13.88 -7.91 -5.10
C VAL A 48 -13.39 -8.74 -3.92
N HIS A 49 -13.47 -8.15 -2.73
CA HIS A 49 -13.07 -8.81 -1.49
C HIS A 49 -13.97 -9.99 -1.13
N ALA A 50 -13.36 -10.99 -0.50
CA ALA A 50 -14.05 -12.12 0.09
C ALA A 50 -13.34 -12.50 1.39
N PRO A 51 -14.06 -12.96 2.44
CA PRO A 51 -13.45 -13.56 3.63
C PRO A 51 -12.55 -14.75 3.28
N ASP A 52 -11.71 -15.16 4.23
CA ASP A 52 -10.93 -16.40 4.15
C ASP A 52 -11.81 -17.60 3.83
N GLY A 53 -11.36 -18.45 2.91
CA GLY A 53 -12.14 -19.62 2.45
C GLY A 53 -13.14 -19.33 1.33
N GLU A 54 -13.35 -18.07 0.95
CA GLU A 54 -14.15 -17.68 -0.20
C GLU A 54 -13.28 -17.03 -1.30
N ARG A 55 -13.52 -17.41 -2.55
CA ARG A 55 -12.74 -16.96 -3.70
C ARG A 55 -13.01 -15.47 -4.00
N PRO A 56 -12.03 -14.58 -3.81
CA PRO A 56 -12.17 -13.21 -4.29
C PRO A 56 -12.05 -13.16 -5.82
N GLN A 57 -12.45 -12.03 -6.41
CA GLN A 57 -12.42 -11.85 -7.85
C GLN A 57 -11.59 -10.63 -8.23
N LEU A 58 -10.65 -10.79 -9.15
CA LEU A 58 -9.97 -9.68 -9.82
C LEU A 58 -10.60 -9.53 -11.21
N ASN A 59 -11.38 -8.48 -11.40
CA ASN A 59 -12.13 -8.21 -12.62
C ASN A 59 -11.38 -7.18 -13.47
N ILE A 60 -10.87 -7.59 -14.63
CA ILE A 60 -10.26 -6.70 -15.61
C ILE A 60 -11.29 -6.46 -16.72
N ARG A 61 -11.78 -5.22 -16.76
CA ARG A 61 -12.83 -4.77 -17.67
C ARG A 61 -12.25 -3.92 -18.79
N SER A 62 -12.72 -4.10 -20.01
CA SER A 62 -12.27 -3.36 -21.18
C SER A 62 -13.37 -3.04 -22.20
N PRO A 63 -13.20 -1.98 -23.02
CA PRO A 63 -13.99 -1.80 -24.24
C PRO A 63 -13.73 -2.90 -25.25
N SER A 64 -14.75 -3.21 -26.03
CA SER A 64 -14.63 -4.11 -27.17
C SER A 64 -13.59 -3.59 -28.17
N GLY A 65 -12.67 -4.46 -28.58
CA GLY A 65 -11.61 -4.12 -29.53
C GLY A 65 -10.48 -3.25 -28.96
N ILE A 66 -10.32 -3.14 -27.63
CA ILE A 66 -9.17 -2.45 -27.05
C ILE A 66 -7.86 -3.07 -27.55
N SER A 67 -6.90 -2.23 -27.93
CA SER A 67 -5.57 -2.70 -28.31
C SER A 67 -4.86 -3.34 -27.11
N ALA A 68 -4.05 -4.39 -27.34
CA ALA A 68 -3.24 -5.01 -26.29
C ALA A 68 -2.41 -4.00 -25.48
N ARG A 69 -1.83 -2.99 -26.13
CA ARG A 69 -1.01 -1.93 -25.49
C ARG A 69 -1.75 -1.11 -24.44
N ASN A 70 -3.07 -1.01 -24.55
CA ASN A 70 -3.92 -0.26 -23.63
C ASN A 70 -4.71 -1.17 -22.67
N HIS A 71 -4.55 -2.49 -22.79
CA HIS A 71 -5.27 -3.46 -21.98
C HIS A 71 -4.66 -3.55 -20.57
N LEU A 72 -5.47 -3.36 -19.53
CA LEU A 72 -5.01 -3.34 -18.14
C LEU A 72 -4.39 -4.65 -17.66
N ALA A 73 -4.76 -5.77 -18.26
CA ALA A 73 -4.12 -7.06 -18.03
C ALA A 73 -2.60 -7.09 -18.29
N LEU A 74 -2.09 -6.16 -19.10
CA LEU A 74 -0.65 -6.04 -19.38
C LEU A 74 0.00 -4.91 -18.58
N ASN A 75 -0.74 -4.28 -17.68
CA ASN A 75 -0.24 -3.23 -16.81
C ASN A 75 0.06 -3.80 -15.42
N ASN A 76 1.34 -4.08 -15.15
CA ASN A 76 1.77 -4.65 -13.88
C ASN A 76 1.46 -3.75 -12.68
N ASP A 77 1.52 -2.42 -12.82
CA ASP A 77 1.20 -1.52 -11.71
C ASP A 77 -0.25 -1.75 -11.25
N VAL A 78 -1.18 -1.87 -12.20
CA VAL A 78 -2.59 -2.12 -11.93
C VAL A 78 -2.81 -3.52 -11.37
N LEU A 79 -2.24 -4.57 -11.95
CA LEU A 79 -2.42 -5.93 -11.42
C LEU A 79 -1.88 -6.11 -10.00
N VAL A 80 -0.72 -5.49 -9.71
CA VAL A 80 -0.15 -5.50 -8.37
C VAL A 80 -1.02 -4.70 -7.41
N HIS A 81 -1.51 -3.53 -7.83
CA HIS A 81 -2.43 -2.70 -7.05
C HIS A 81 -3.69 -3.47 -6.64
N GLU A 82 -4.38 -4.10 -7.60
CA GLU A 82 -5.59 -4.89 -7.32
C GLU A 82 -5.31 -6.08 -6.39
N TYR A 83 -4.19 -6.79 -6.55
CA TYR A 83 -3.80 -7.86 -5.63
C TYR A 83 -3.68 -7.35 -4.18
N ILE A 84 -3.16 -6.13 -4.01
CA ILE A 84 -2.95 -5.53 -2.70
C ILE A 84 -4.27 -5.07 -2.07
N HIS A 85 -5.30 -4.71 -2.84
CA HIS A 85 -6.65 -4.58 -2.28
C HIS A 85 -7.08 -5.88 -1.60
N GLY A 86 -6.89 -7.03 -2.25
CA GLY A 86 -7.16 -8.33 -1.66
C GLY A 86 -6.41 -8.54 -0.34
N LEU A 87 -5.09 -8.31 -0.35
CA LEU A 87 -4.25 -8.45 0.85
C LEU A 87 -4.73 -7.54 1.99
N VAL A 88 -5.01 -6.26 1.71
CA VAL A 88 -5.50 -5.30 2.70
C VAL A 88 -6.85 -5.75 3.25
N GLY A 89 -7.77 -6.20 2.39
CA GLY A 89 -9.08 -6.68 2.79
C GLY A 89 -9.06 -7.98 3.61
N ARG A 90 -7.99 -8.79 3.52
CA ARG A 90 -7.78 -9.96 4.39
C ARG A 90 -7.13 -9.59 5.73
N LEU A 91 -6.24 -8.60 5.75
CA LEU A 91 -5.46 -8.32 6.96
C LEU A 91 -6.14 -7.32 7.89
N VAL A 92 -6.76 -6.26 7.37
CA VAL A 92 -7.37 -5.20 8.19
C VAL A 92 -8.64 -5.72 8.87
N GLY A 93 -8.64 -5.76 10.20
CA GLY A 93 -9.73 -6.35 10.98
C GLY A 93 -9.75 -7.88 11.03
N GLY A 94 -8.82 -8.54 10.33
CA GLY A 94 -8.65 -9.99 10.33
C GLY A 94 -9.35 -10.72 9.17
N PRO A 95 -8.88 -11.94 8.83
CA PRO A 95 -9.16 -12.60 7.55
C PRO A 95 -10.60 -13.08 7.36
N LEU A 96 -11.36 -13.19 8.45
CA LEU A 96 -12.77 -13.61 8.42
C LEU A 96 -13.76 -12.46 8.25
N ILE A 97 -13.30 -11.20 8.20
CA ILE A 97 -14.16 -10.02 8.19
C ILE A 97 -13.97 -9.25 6.87
N ASN A 98 -15.04 -9.08 6.09
CA ASN A 98 -15.01 -8.36 4.79
C ASN A 98 -15.67 -6.97 4.84
N ILE A 99 -16.04 -6.46 6.01
CA ILE A 99 -16.75 -5.18 6.19
C ILE A 99 -15.83 -4.04 6.68
N CYS A 100 -14.53 -4.27 6.74
CA CYS A 100 -13.57 -3.33 7.34
C CYS A 100 -13.04 -2.25 6.40
N MET A 101 -13.61 -2.13 5.20
CA MET A 101 -13.24 -1.15 4.18
C MET A 101 -14.37 -0.13 3.91
N ALA A 102 -15.26 0.07 4.88
CA ALA A 102 -16.48 0.87 4.71
C ALA A 102 -16.25 2.38 4.76
N TYR A 103 -15.10 2.83 5.28
CA TYR A 103 -14.80 4.25 5.47
C TYR A 103 -13.75 4.77 4.47
N PRO A 104 -13.87 6.03 4.01
CA PRO A 104 -12.98 6.64 3.02
C PRO A 104 -11.49 6.50 3.35
N GLU A 105 -11.05 6.77 4.58
CA GLU A 105 -9.63 6.64 4.95
C GLU A 105 -9.12 5.20 4.89
N THR A 106 -9.94 4.22 5.26
CA THR A 106 -9.53 2.81 5.16
C THR A 106 -9.44 2.36 3.72
N ALA A 107 -10.38 2.79 2.87
CA ALA A 107 -10.28 2.62 1.43
C ALA A 107 -9.00 3.31 0.90
N ALA A 108 -8.66 4.51 1.37
CA ALA A 108 -7.43 5.21 0.99
C ALA A 108 -6.15 4.50 1.43
N ILE A 109 -6.15 3.82 2.59
CA ILE A 109 -5.05 2.95 3.01
C ILE A 109 -4.85 1.83 1.98
N SER A 110 -5.95 1.22 1.52
CA SER A 110 -5.93 0.18 0.48
C SER A 110 -5.36 0.68 -0.85
N GLU A 111 -5.89 1.81 -1.33
CA GLU A 111 -5.45 2.48 -2.56
C GLU A 111 -3.96 2.84 -2.50
N GLY A 112 -3.54 3.45 -1.38
CA GLY A 112 -2.16 3.89 -1.20
C GLY A 112 -1.19 2.73 -1.01
N ALA A 113 -1.60 1.65 -0.33
CA ALA A 113 -0.80 0.44 -0.21
C ALA A 113 -0.62 -0.24 -1.59
N GLY A 114 -1.68 -0.31 -2.40
CA GLY A 114 -1.63 -0.84 -3.76
C GLY A 114 -0.65 -0.09 -4.64
N ASP A 115 -0.75 1.24 -4.66
CA ASP A 115 0.18 2.10 -5.41
C ASP A 115 1.61 1.93 -4.91
N PHE A 116 1.83 2.00 -3.59
CA PHE A 116 3.16 1.89 -3.02
C PHE A 116 3.83 0.55 -3.36
N VAL A 117 3.13 -0.58 -3.22
CA VAL A 117 3.70 -1.89 -3.51
C VAL A 117 3.96 -2.06 -5.00
N ALA A 118 3.05 -1.58 -5.87
CA ALA A 118 3.28 -1.55 -7.31
C ALA A 118 4.57 -0.79 -7.69
N LEU A 119 4.82 0.36 -7.06
CA LEU A 119 6.08 1.08 -7.23
C LEU A 119 7.27 0.31 -6.66
N LEU A 120 7.13 -0.26 -5.46
CA LEU A 120 8.20 -0.95 -4.75
C LEU A 120 8.74 -2.14 -5.54
N VAL A 121 7.85 -2.97 -6.12
CA VAL A 121 8.27 -4.19 -6.85
C VAL A 121 9.04 -3.91 -8.15
N ARG A 122 8.95 -2.67 -8.67
CA ARG A 122 9.71 -2.23 -9.84
C ARG A 122 10.94 -1.37 -9.50
N MET A 123 11.19 -1.12 -8.21
CA MET A 123 12.41 -0.42 -7.77
C MET A 123 13.65 -1.26 -8.11
N ARG A 124 14.72 -0.58 -8.51
CA ARG A 124 16.03 -1.17 -8.78
C ARG A 124 17.05 -0.54 -7.84
N ALA A 125 18.21 -1.19 -7.66
CA ALA A 125 19.33 -0.62 -6.92
C ALA A 125 19.82 0.72 -7.51
N THR A 126 19.56 0.97 -8.79
CA THR A 126 19.88 2.22 -9.50
C THR A 126 18.79 3.28 -9.37
N THR A 127 17.60 2.95 -8.84
CA THR A 127 16.55 3.95 -8.62
C THR A 127 17.01 4.88 -7.49
N VAL A 128 16.87 6.18 -7.71
CA VAL A 128 17.32 7.20 -6.76
C VAL A 128 16.15 7.85 -6.04
N ARG A 129 16.41 8.41 -4.85
CA ARG A 129 15.41 9.06 -4.01
C ARG A 129 14.65 10.20 -4.69
N SER A 130 15.30 10.94 -5.59
CA SER A 130 14.71 12.04 -6.37
C SER A 130 13.93 11.58 -7.60
N ALA A 131 13.78 10.27 -7.84
CA ALA A 131 13.05 9.76 -9.00
C ALA A 131 11.61 10.27 -9.03
N ARG A 132 11.11 10.48 -10.24
CA ARG A 132 9.71 10.83 -10.53
C ARG A 132 9.05 9.57 -11.09
N LEU A 133 8.21 8.93 -10.28
CA LEU A 133 7.65 7.62 -10.58
C LEU A 133 6.19 7.78 -11.02
N SER A 134 5.89 7.47 -12.29
CA SER A 134 4.51 7.36 -12.77
C SER A 134 3.84 6.11 -12.21
N PHE A 135 2.52 6.14 -12.11
CA PHE A 135 1.72 4.96 -11.76
C PHE A 135 0.69 4.68 -12.86
N GLY A 136 0.64 3.43 -13.30
CA GLY A 136 -0.41 2.94 -14.20
C GLY A 136 -0.45 3.64 -15.56
N SER A 137 0.66 4.26 -15.97
CA SER A 137 0.75 4.99 -17.24
C SER A 137 0.42 4.09 -18.41
N ARG A 138 -0.37 4.60 -19.36
CA ARG A 138 -0.74 3.91 -20.60
C ARG A 138 -0.12 4.61 -21.79
N GLU A 139 -0.21 4.01 -22.97
CA GLU A 139 0.23 4.68 -24.20
C GLU A 139 -0.61 5.97 -24.36
N HIS A 140 0.06 7.14 -24.37
CA HIS A 140 -0.54 8.48 -24.51
C HIS A 140 -1.43 9.00 -23.36
N ALA A 141 -1.61 8.24 -22.28
CA ALA A 141 -2.21 8.74 -21.04
C ALA A 141 -1.12 8.75 -19.97
N GLY A 142 -0.85 9.93 -19.39
CA GLY A 142 0.15 10.10 -18.33
C GLY A 142 -0.11 9.24 -17.08
N SER A 143 0.42 9.66 -15.93
CA SER A 143 0.12 8.98 -14.67
C SER A 143 -1.40 8.97 -14.40
N LEU A 144 -1.92 7.89 -13.82
CA LEU A 144 -3.32 7.84 -13.34
C LEU A 144 -3.53 8.66 -12.05
N ARG A 145 -2.44 9.18 -11.48
CA ARG A 145 -2.42 9.95 -10.23
C ARG A 145 -2.10 11.42 -10.48
N SER A 146 -2.53 12.26 -9.56
CA SER A 146 -2.46 13.73 -9.66
C SER A 146 -1.02 14.24 -9.72
N TYR A 147 -0.09 13.55 -9.06
CA TYR A 147 1.34 13.84 -9.09
C TYR A 147 2.15 12.57 -9.38
N PRO A 148 3.34 12.68 -10.01
CA PRO A 148 4.33 11.61 -9.95
C PRO A 148 4.68 11.31 -8.48
N TYR A 149 4.89 10.05 -8.14
CA TYR A 149 5.40 9.70 -6.83
C TYR A 149 6.87 10.06 -6.72
N SER A 150 7.23 10.79 -5.67
CA SER A 150 8.61 11.22 -5.40
C SER A 150 8.78 11.58 -3.93
N ALA A 151 9.99 11.37 -3.41
CA ALA A 151 10.39 11.92 -2.11
C ALA A 151 10.70 13.43 -2.19
N ASP A 152 10.76 14.04 -3.38
CA ASP A 152 10.91 15.48 -3.50
C ASP A 152 9.56 16.18 -3.35
N MET A 153 9.41 17.01 -2.31
CA MET A 153 8.16 17.73 -2.02
C MET A 153 7.83 18.81 -3.06
N SER A 154 8.80 19.25 -3.87
CA SER A 154 8.53 20.13 -5.01
C SER A 154 7.90 19.39 -6.19
N VAL A 155 8.06 18.06 -6.25
CA VAL A 155 7.47 17.18 -7.27
C VAL A 155 6.12 16.65 -6.83
N ASN A 156 6.04 16.19 -5.58
CA ASN A 156 4.82 15.66 -4.98
C ASN A 156 4.58 16.34 -3.62
N PRO A 157 3.81 17.43 -3.60
CA PRO A 157 3.56 18.22 -2.38
C PRO A 157 2.44 17.63 -1.52
N THR A 158 1.97 16.41 -1.80
CA THR A 158 0.80 15.85 -1.11
C THR A 158 1.08 15.61 0.37
N ARG A 159 0.12 16.03 1.21
CA ARG A 159 0.17 16.01 2.67
C ARG A 159 -1.21 15.70 3.23
N TYR A 160 -1.24 15.28 4.50
CA TYR A 160 -2.45 14.86 5.20
C TYR A 160 -3.55 15.93 5.23
N ASP A 161 -3.20 17.21 5.35
CA ASP A 161 -4.15 18.33 5.35
C ASP A 161 -4.95 18.47 4.05
N LEU A 162 -4.52 17.85 2.95
CA LEU A 162 -5.32 17.80 1.71
C LEU A 162 -6.67 17.10 1.91
N LEU A 163 -6.82 16.19 2.88
CA LEU A 163 -8.09 15.53 3.17
C LEU A 163 -9.18 16.53 3.62
N ASN A 164 -8.80 17.72 4.08
CA ASN A 164 -9.75 18.80 4.36
C ASN A 164 -10.37 19.39 3.09
N ASN A 165 -9.70 19.28 1.94
CA ASN A 165 -10.21 19.74 0.66
C ASN A 165 -11.18 18.71 0.06
N LYS A 166 -12.42 19.13 -0.21
CA LYS A 166 -13.45 18.26 -0.84
C LYS A 166 -12.97 17.60 -2.14
N ALA A 167 -12.15 18.27 -2.94
CA ALA A 167 -11.63 17.73 -4.20
C ALA A 167 -10.66 16.54 -4.00
N TRP A 168 -10.19 16.32 -2.78
CA TRP A 168 -9.30 15.24 -2.37
C TRP A 168 -9.99 14.16 -1.55
N ARG A 169 -11.27 14.34 -1.16
CA ARG A 169 -12.07 13.36 -0.41
C ARG A 169 -12.58 12.24 -1.30
N HIS A 170 -11.66 11.57 -1.98
CA HIS A 170 -11.88 10.38 -2.79
C HIS A 170 -10.80 9.36 -2.43
N PRO A 171 -11.13 8.06 -2.22
CA PRO A 171 -10.16 7.04 -1.82
C PRO A 171 -8.85 7.07 -2.61
N HIS A 172 -8.88 7.05 -3.95
CA HIS A 172 -7.67 7.19 -4.79
C HIS A 172 -6.79 8.41 -4.42
N LYS A 173 -7.36 9.60 -4.27
CA LYS A 173 -6.58 10.83 -4.00
C LYS A 173 -6.03 10.87 -2.59
N MET A 174 -6.79 10.40 -1.61
CA MET A 174 -6.29 10.24 -0.25
C MET A 174 -5.22 9.13 -0.20
N GLY A 175 -5.39 8.09 -1.02
CA GLY A 175 -4.41 7.04 -1.25
C GLY A 175 -3.12 7.56 -1.87
N GLU A 176 -3.17 8.58 -2.75
CA GLU A 176 -1.96 9.26 -3.23
C GLU A 176 -1.14 9.87 -2.08
N VAL A 177 -1.82 10.47 -1.08
CA VAL A 177 -1.16 10.99 0.12
C VAL A 177 -0.52 9.85 0.90
N TRP A 178 -1.26 8.76 1.14
CA TRP A 178 -0.78 7.62 1.91
C TRP A 178 0.38 6.87 1.22
N ALA A 179 0.28 6.59 -0.08
CA ALA A 179 1.37 5.99 -0.86
C ALA A 179 2.63 6.86 -0.82
N SER A 180 2.48 8.19 -0.84
CA SER A 180 3.61 9.10 -0.76
C SER A 180 4.27 9.09 0.63
N VAL A 181 3.50 8.89 1.70
CA VAL A 181 4.02 8.66 3.07
C VAL A 181 4.83 7.36 3.13
N LEU A 182 4.28 6.26 2.60
CA LEU A 182 4.95 4.96 2.55
C LEU A 182 6.23 5.01 1.71
N LEU A 183 6.23 5.79 0.62
CA LEU A 183 7.42 6.01 -0.20
C LEU A 183 8.51 6.77 0.55
N ASP A 184 8.16 7.79 1.34
CA ASP A 184 9.15 8.47 2.18
C ASP A 184 9.71 7.57 3.28
N MET A 185 8.88 6.71 3.86
CA MET A 185 9.30 5.68 4.82
C MET A 185 10.29 4.71 4.16
N TYR A 186 9.93 4.19 2.99
CA TYR A 186 10.79 3.33 2.18
C TYR A 186 12.16 3.96 1.93
N TRP A 187 12.21 5.21 1.49
CA TRP A 187 13.48 5.86 1.22
C TRP A 187 14.30 6.10 2.48
N ASN A 188 13.67 6.50 3.60
CA ASN A 188 14.40 6.66 4.86
C ASN A 188 15.03 5.33 5.33
N LEU A 189 14.32 4.21 5.15
CA LEU A 189 14.84 2.88 5.46
C LEU A 189 15.94 2.45 4.48
N VAL A 190 15.78 2.67 3.18
CA VAL A 190 16.79 2.33 2.16
C VAL A 190 18.06 3.15 2.36
N ASP A 191 17.95 4.44 2.67
CA ASP A 191 19.12 5.29 2.93
C ASP A 191 19.92 4.80 4.16
N LYS A 192 19.23 4.26 5.18
CA LYS A 192 19.86 3.76 6.41
C LYS A 192 20.39 2.34 6.29
N LEU A 193 19.65 1.45 5.63
CA LEU A 193 19.89 -0.01 5.65
C LEU A 193 20.41 -0.57 4.31
N GLY A 194 20.40 0.27 3.27
CA GLY A 194 20.70 -0.13 1.91
C GLY A 194 19.55 -0.89 1.24
N PHE A 195 19.75 -1.17 -0.05
CA PHE A 195 18.80 -1.87 -0.91
C PHE A 195 19.20 -3.35 -1.08
N ASP A 196 18.22 -4.25 -1.01
CA ASP A 196 18.35 -5.66 -1.37
C ASP A 196 17.87 -5.91 -2.80
N THR A 197 18.73 -6.44 -3.66
CA THR A 197 18.33 -6.83 -5.03
C THR A 197 17.41 -8.04 -5.06
N ASN A 198 17.34 -8.82 -3.97
CA ASN A 198 16.40 -9.91 -3.83
C ASN A 198 15.26 -9.51 -2.88
N LEU A 199 14.17 -9.00 -3.45
CA LEU A 199 13.00 -8.62 -2.65
C LEU A 199 12.39 -9.83 -1.91
N TYR A 200 12.53 -11.05 -2.42
CA TYR A 200 12.02 -12.27 -1.75
C TYR A 200 12.79 -12.65 -0.48
N SER A 201 13.92 -12.00 -0.19
CA SER A 201 14.71 -12.29 1.02
C SER A 201 13.95 -11.98 2.31
N ALA A 202 13.01 -11.03 2.26
CA ALA A 202 12.22 -10.55 3.40
C ALA A 202 13.07 -10.21 4.64
N ARG A 203 14.33 -9.81 4.40
CA ARG A 203 15.30 -9.42 5.42
C ARG A 203 14.87 -8.14 6.11
N VAL A 204 15.04 -8.08 7.43
CA VAL A 204 14.75 -6.88 8.21
C VAL A 204 15.93 -5.90 8.22
N GLU A 205 17.10 -6.35 7.81
CA GLU A 205 18.35 -5.59 7.77
C GLU A 205 18.51 -4.75 6.48
N ARG A 206 17.51 -4.77 5.59
CA ARG A 206 17.53 -4.06 4.30
C ARG A 206 16.27 -3.25 4.13
N GLY A 207 16.41 -2.01 3.66
CA GLY A 207 15.35 -1.01 3.76
C GLY A 207 14.12 -1.32 2.91
N ASN A 208 14.33 -1.82 1.69
CA ASN A 208 13.23 -2.14 0.77
C ASN A 208 12.43 -3.38 1.20
N THR A 209 13.09 -4.43 1.67
CA THR A 209 12.42 -5.65 2.17
C THR A 209 11.76 -5.39 3.53
N LEU A 210 12.41 -4.61 4.40
CA LEU A 210 11.82 -4.18 5.66
C LEU A 210 10.57 -3.34 5.42
N ALA A 211 10.60 -2.37 4.49
CA ALA A 211 9.43 -1.52 4.20
C ALA A 211 8.19 -2.34 3.80
N LEU A 212 8.35 -3.36 2.94
CA LEU A 212 7.24 -4.25 2.56
C LEU A 212 6.78 -5.11 3.74
N LYS A 213 7.72 -5.61 4.55
CA LYS A 213 7.39 -6.42 5.73
C LYS A 213 6.64 -5.62 6.80
N LEU A 214 7.06 -4.38 7.04
CA LEU A 214 6.38 -3.44 7.93
C LEU A 214 4.96 -3.15 7.47
N LEU A 215 4.76 -2.91 6.17
CA LEU A 215 3.41 -2.70 5.62
C LEU A 215 2.51 -3.90 5.91
N ILE A 216 2.94 -5.11 5.54
CA ILE A 216 2.13 -6.32 5.74
C ILE A 216 1.85 -6.58 7.22
N ALA A 217 2.87 -6.48 8.08
CA ALA A 217 2.69 -6.64 9.52
C ALA A 217 1.77 -5.57 10.12
N SER A 218 1.88 -4.32 9.68
CA SER A 218 1.02 -3.23 10.16
C SER A 218 -0.44 -3.45 9.81
N LEU A 219 -0.76 -3.99 8.62
CA LEU A 219 -2.14 -4.26 8.22
C LEU A 219 -2.81 -5.29 9.14
N GLN A 220 -2.05 -6.26 9.66
CA GLN A 220 -2.55 -7.24 10.65
C GLN A 220 -2.82 -6.62 12.02
N LEU A 221 -2.19 -5.48 12.33
CA LEU A 221 -2.35 -4.74 13.59
C LEU A 221 -3.44 -3.66 13.49
N MET A 222 -3.90 -3.32 12.28
CA MET A 222 -4.88 -2.26 12.09
C MET A 222 -6.27 -2.71 12.56
N PRO A 223 -7.00 -1.87 13.31
CA PRO A 223 -8.40 -2.14 13.63
C PRO A 223 -9.26 -2.08 12.35
N CYS A 224 -10.44 -2.68 12.42
CA CYS A 224 -11.45 -2.56 11.38
C CYS A 224 -11.79 -1.08 11.13
N ASN A 225 -11.86 -0.65 9.86
CA ASN A 225 -12.07 0.75 9.47
C ASN A 225 -11.04 1.74 10.04
N ALA A 226 -9.75 1.37 10.00
CA ALA A 226 -8.66 2.23 10.47
C ALA A 226 -8.56 3.57 9.71
N SER A 227 -8.23 4.65 10.43
CA SER A 227 -7.78 5.93 9.87
C SER A 227 -6.29 5.92 9.53
N LEU A 228 -5.79 6.91 8.77
CA LEU A 228 -4.36 7.03 8.42
C LEU A 228 -3.49 7.22 9.67
N THR A 229 -4.01 7.83 10.73
CA THR A 229 -3.28 7.96 12.01
C THR A 229 -3.21 6.64 12.78
N GLN A 230 -4.25 5.80 12.69
CA GLN A 230 -4.19 4.43 13.21
C GLN A 230 -3.26 3.55 12.36
N ALA A 231 -3.26 3.69 11.04
CA ALA A 231 -2.33 3.00 10.15
C ALA A 231 -0.87 3.37 10.42
N ARG A 232 -0.58 4.66 10.64
CA ARG A 232 0.72 5.14 11.11
C ARG A 232 1.13 4.44 12.41
N ASN A 233 0.25 4.41 13.40
CA ASN A 233 0.54 3.78 14.69
C ASN A 233 0.80 2.28 14.53
N ALA A 234 0.04 1.59 13.68
CA ALA A 234 0.24 0.19 13.37
C ALA A 234 1.60 -0.07 12.69
N LEU A 235 2.07 0.81 11.80
CA LEU A 235 3.43 0.73 11.23
C LEU A 235 4.52 0.91 12.28
N LEU A 236 4.35 1.86 13.20
CA LEU A 236 5.30 2.06 14.30
C LEU A 236 5.31 0.86 15.26
N GLU A 237 4.17 0.24 15.51
CA GLU A 237 4.08 -0.96 16.33
C GLU A 237 4.70 -2.18 15.61
N ALA A 238 4.41 -2.37 14.33
CA ALA A 238 5.04 -3.41 13.51
C ALA A 238 6.57 -3.29 13.52
N GLU A 239 7.09 -2.06 13.46
CA GLU A 239 8.54 -1.81 13.51
C GLU A 239 9.14 -2.17 14.87
N ARG A 240 8.44 -1.86 15.98
CA ARG A 240 8.84 -2.29 17.33
C ARG A 240 8.88 -3.80 17.45
N GLN A 241 7.87 -4.49 16.93
CA GLN A 241 7.81 -5.96 16.99
C GLN A 241 8.89 -6.64 16.14
N LEU A 242 9.17 -6.09 14.94
CA LEU A 242 10.08 -6.73 13.99
C LEU A 242 11.56 -6.38 14.22
N THR A 243 11.86 -5.21 14.77
CA THR A 243 13.23 -4.67 14.84
C THR A 243 13.58 -4.06 16.20
N LEU A 244 12.72 -4.24 17.21
CA LEU A 244 12.91 -3.73 18.57
C LEU A 244 13.04 -2.20 18.64
N GLY A 245 12.45 -1.47 17.68
CA GLY A 245 12.42 0.00 17.69
C GLY A 245 13.62 0.68 17.03
N ALA A 246 14.50 -0.06 16.35
CA ALA A 246 15.79 0.44 15.83
C ALA A 246 15.66 1.54 14.75
N HIS A 247 14.48 1.66 14.16
CA HIS A 247 14.15 2.50 13.00
C HIS A 247 12.93 3.41 13.21
N GLN A 248 12.43 3.55 14.45
CA GLN A 248 11.31 4.43 14.79
C GLN A 248 11.47 5.87 14.24
N CYS A 249 12.68 6.43 14.32
CA CYS A 249 12.92 7.79 13.87
C CYS A 249 12.86 7.95 12.35
N GLU A 250 13.26 6.94 11.58
CA GLU A 250 13.14 6.95 10.12
C GLU A 250 11.67 6.95 9.70
N LEU A 251 10.83 6.17 10.39
CA LEU A 251 9.38 6.15 10.20
C LEU A 251 8.75 7.50 10.59
N TRP A 252 9.03 8.01 11.80
CA TRP A 252 8.48 9.28 12.26
C TRP A 252 8.82 10.45 11.34
N LYS A 253 10.07 10.52 10.84
CA LYS A 253 10.48 11.55 9.88
C LYS A 253 9.67 11.47 8.57
N ALA A 254 9.36 10.28 8.08
CA ALA A 254 8.51 10.10 6.89
C ALA A 254 7.07 10.58 7.14
N PHE A 255 6.48 10.19 8.27
CA PHE A 255 5.12 10.60 8.65
C PHE A 255 5.02 12.12 8.83
N ALA A 256 5.92 12.70 9.63
CA ALA A 256 5.96 14.13 9.92
C ALA A 256 6.13 14.98 8.65
N LYS A 257 6.99 14.54 7.73
CA LYS A 257 7.21 15.23 6.44
C LYS A 257 5.91 15.46 5.66
N ARG A 258 4.96 14.54 5.75
CA ARG A 258 3.66 14.63 5.06
C ARG A 258 2.47 14.95 5.98
N GLY A 259 2.74 15.48 7.17
CA GLY A 259 1.68 15.96 8.06
C GLY A 259 1.06 14.91 8.97
N LEU A 260 1.64 13.72 9.08
CA LEU A 260 1.21 12.65 9.99
C LEU A 260 2.09 12.54 11.25
N GLY A 261 2.70 13.66 11.68
CA GLY A 261 3.53 13.77 12.88
C GLY A 261 2.80 13.45 14.19
N VAL A 262 3.50 13.55 15.31
CA VAL A 262 3.04 13.09 16.64
C VAL A 262 1.65 13.60 17.00
N ALA A 263 1.37 14.88 16.77
CA ALA A 263 0.11 15.52 17.13
C ALA A 263 -0.99 15.41 16.04
N ALA A 264 -0.69 14.74 14.92
CA ALA A 264 -1.64 14.57 13.83
C ALA A 264 -2.82 13.71 14.30
N ARG A 265 -4.02 14.17 13.97
CA ARG A 265 -5.30 13.57 14.41
C ARG A 265 -6.38 13.87 13.39
N GLY A 266 -7.48 13.14 13.47
CA GLY A 266 -8.65 13.34 12.61
C GLY A 266 -9.17 12.04 12.04
N GLY A 267 -10.08 12.20 11.09
CA GLY A 267 -10.74 11.15 10.34
C GLY A 267 -10.89 11.55 8.88
N ASP A 268 -11.92 11.03 8.21
CA ASP A 268 -12.22 11.27 6.78
C ASP A 268 -12.29 12.76 6.37
N ALA A 269 -12.48 13.67 7.33
CA ALA A 269 -12.41 15.11 7.17
C ALA A 269 -12.01 15.80 8.48
N ASN A 270 -11.72 17.10 8.40
CA ASN A 270 -11.32 17.95 9.53
C ASN A 270 -10.06 17.45 10.25
N VAL A 271 -9.11 16.97 9.44
CA VAL A 271 -7.83 16.48 9.92
C VAL A 271 -6.97 17.64 10.39
N VAL A 272 -6.17 17.38 11.42
CA VAL A 272 -5.11 18.26 11.88
C VAL A 272 -3.79 17.62 11.48
N ALA A 273 -3.12 18.24 10.51
CA ALA A 273 -1.78 17.82 10.13
C ALA A 273 -0.75 18.30 11.16
N ASP A 274 0.29 17.50 11.35
CA ASP A 274 1.41 17.82 12.22
C ASP A 274 2.74 17.45 11.58
N GLY A 275 3.72 18.34 11.70
CA GLY A 275 5.08 18.15 11.18
C GLY A 275 6.10 17.77 12.25
N SER A 276 5.68 17.54 13.49
CA SER A 276 6.58 17.21 14.58
C SER A 276 6.97 15.73 14.61
N VAL A 277 8.15 15.46 15.15
CA VAL A 277 8.64 14.11 15.48
C VAL A 277 8.85 14.02 17.00
N PRO A 278 8.92 12.81 17.59
CA PRO A 278 9.29 12.65 18.99
C PRO A 278 10.62 13.32 19.31
N GLN A 279 10.80 13.76 20.56
CA GLN A 279 11.97 14.54 20.97
C GLN A 279 13.29 13.80 20.74
N GLU A 280 13.30 12.50 20.97
CA GLU A 280 14.41 11.59 20.70
C GLU A 280 14.80 11.51 19.22
N CYS A 281 13.89 11.85 18.31
CA CYS A 281 14.10 11.86 16.86
C CYS A 281 14.47 13.24 16.30
N MET A 282 14.44 14.30 17.11
CA MET A 282 14.86 15.65 16.71
C MET A 282 16.38 15.81 16.62
N ARG A 283 17.15 14.94 17.30
CA ARG A 283 18.61 14.97 17.31
C ARG A 283 19.15 13.67 16.75
N LYS A 284 19.31 13.60 15.43
CA LYS A 284 20.16 12.65 14.67
C LYS A 284 20.00 12.92 13.18
#